data_AF-A0A5C7JKQ7-F1
#
_entry.id   AF-A0A5C7JKQ7-F1
#
_cell.length_a   1.000
_cell.length_b   1.000
_cell.length_c   1.000
_cell.angle_alpha   90.00
_cell.angle_beta   90.00
_cell.angle_gamma   90.00
#
_symmetry.space_group_name_H-M   'P 1'
#
loop_
_entity.id
_entity.type
_entity.pdbx_description
1 polymer ?
#
loop_
_entity_poly.entity_id
_entity_poly.type
_entity_poly.pdbx_seq_one_letter_code
_entity_poly.pdbx_strand_id
1 'polypeptide(L)'
;MIKKGLSVGKSTKMSSFFHKKLDKSKDRIQKISEMREFFLDIWKKRAHYSEITGQYLGKEPLSVFFHHILPKEKYPEACLDEENIILLTLEEHSNVESDMYRYEEVNKRRNYLLTKYERT
;
A
#
# COMPACT_ATOMS: atom_id res chain seq x y z
N MET A 1 60.03 -2.70 40.20
CA MET A 1 59.31 -1.53 39.67
C MET A 1 58.71 -1.88 38.30
N ILE A 2 57.36 -1.81 38.16
CA ILE A 2 56.62 -1.16 37.03
C ILE A 2 56.85 -1.74 35.59
N LYS A 3 55.91 -2.20 34.74
CA LYS A 3 54.44 -2.08 34.56
C LYS A 3 53.98 -3.11 33.49
N LYS A 4 52.73 -3.61 33.64
CA LYS A 4 51.61 -3.77 32.67
C LYS A 4 51.96 -4.28 31.24
N GLY A 5 51.40 -5.37 30.72
CA GLY A 5 49.99 -5.76 30.67
C GLY A 5 49.42 -5.47 29.27
N LEU A 6 49.44 -6.45 28.36
CA LEU A 6 48.75 -6.38 27.05
C LEU A 6 47.31 -6.87 27.21
N SER A 7 46.35 -5.98 26.99
CA SER A 7 44.92 -6.28 26.96
C SER A 7 44.51 -6.83 25.59
N VAL A 8 43.99 -8.07 25.59
CA VAL A 8 43.24 -8.66 24.47
C VAL A 8 41.96 -7.84 24.26
N GLY A 9 41.79 -7.29 23.06
CA GLY A 9 40.61 -6.53 22.65
C GLY A 9 39.35 -7.37 22.77
N LYS A 10 38.46 -7.00 23.70
CA LYS A 10 37.11 -7.57 23.78
C LYS A 10 36.26 -6.99 22.64
N SER A 11 35.81 -7.86 21.74
CA SER A 11 34.88 -7.53 20.66
C SER A 11 33.61 -6.89 21.22
N THR A 12 33.30 -5.68 20.79
CA THR A 12 32.06 -4.99 21.14
C THR A 12 30.90 -5.61 20.34
N LYS A 13 30.03 -6.38 21.01
CA LYS A 13 28.75 -6.83 20.44
C LYS A 13 27.85 -5.60 20.21
N MET A 14 27.87 -5.03 19.02
CA MET A 14 26.95 -3.97 18.57
C MET A 14 26.10 -4.37 17.35
N SER A 15 25.85 -5.66 17.15
CA SER A 15 25.36 -6.17 15.86
C SER A 15 23.84 -6.32 15.74
N SER A 16 23.07 -6.56 16.81
CA SER A 16 21.67 -6.96 16.65
C SER A 16 20.69 -5.81 16.39
N PHE A 17 20.92 -4.63 16.98
CA PHE A 17 19.97 -3.51 16.87
C PHE A 17 20.08 -2.76 15.53
N PHE A 18 21.29 -2.65 14.97
CA PHE A 18 21.53 -2.00 13.68
C PHE A 18 21.07 -2.86 12.50
N HIS A 19 21.31 -4.18 12.52
CA HIS A 19 20.81 -5.10 11.49
C HIS A 19 19.28 -5.06 11.41
N LYS A 20 18.60 -5.10 12.56
CA LYS A 20 17.12 -5.07 12.61
C LYS A 20 16.52 -3.76 12.10
N LYS A 21 17.25 -2.64 12.19
CA LYS A 21 16.81 -1.32 11.68
C LYS A 21 16.99 -1.21 10.16
N LEU A 22 18.11 -1.74 9.62
CA LEU A 22 18.38 -1.82 8.18
C LEU A 22 17.39 -2.74 7.46
N ASP A 23 17.09 -3.90 8.06
CA ASP A 23 16.15 -4.88 7.52
C ASP A 23 14.73 -4.30 7.34
N LYS A 24 14.19 -3.67 8.40
CA LYS A 24 12.91 -2.94 8.34
C LYS A 24 12.87 -1.83 7.29
N SER A 25 14.00 -1.17 7.00
CA SER A 25 14.04 -0.16 5.94
C SER A 25 13.95 -0.76 4.55
N LYS A 26 14.59 -1.91 4.32
CA LYS A 26 14.52 -2.63 3.05
C LYS A 26 13.11 -3.16 2.79
N ASP A 27 12.49 -3.79 3.78
CA ASP A 27 11.11 -4.30 3.66
C ASP A 27 10.12 -3.20 3.31
N ARG A 28 10.26 -2.00 3.92
CA ARG A 28 9.39 -0.87 3.60
C ARG A 28 9.60 -0.34 2.19
N ILE A 29 10.87 -0.22 1.75
CA ILE A 29 11.19 0.22 0.39
C ILE A 29 10.61 -0.76 -0.63
N GLN A 30 10.74 -2.07 -0.36
CA GLN A 30 10.20 -3.12 -1.21
C GLN A 30 8.68 -3.01 -1.34
N LYS A 31 7.95 -2.92 -0.22
CA LYS A 31 6.48 -2.76 -0.23
C LYS A 31 6.01 -1.51 -0.97
N ILE A 32 6.74 -0.39 -0.84
CA ILE A 32 6.42 0.84 -1.58
C ILE A 32 6.64 0.64 -3.09
N SER A 33 7.71 -0.06 -3.48
CA SER A 33 7.98 -0.38 -4.89
C SER A 33 6.90 -1.27 -5.47
N GLU A 34 6.54 -2.35 -4.78
CA GLU A 34 5.49 -3.29 -5.20
C GLU A 34 4.14 -2.60 -5.39
N MET A 35 3.73 -1.77 -4.42
CA MET A 35 2.49 -1.00 -4.51
C MET A 35 2.49 -0.03 -5.70
N ARG A 36 3.64 0.62 -5.94
CA ARG A 36 3.79 1.55 -7.06
C ARG A 36 3.70 0.81 -8.39
N GLU A 37 4.40 -0.30 -8.53
CA GLU A 37 4.36 -1.13 -9.75
C GLU A 37 2.95 -1.65 -10.02
N PHE A 38 2.26 -2.11 -8.97
CA PHE A 38 0.86 -2.53 -9.03
C PHE A 38 -0.06 -1.43 -9.58
N PHE A 39 0.01 -0.20 -9.05
CA PHE A 39 -0.79 0.91 -9.57
C PHE A 39 -0.43 1.30 -10.99
N LEU A 40 0.86 1.26 -11.36
CA LEU A 40 1.29 1.53 -12.73
C LEU A 40 0.75 0.49 -13.71
N ASP A 41 0.66 -0.77 -13.29
CA ASP A 41 0.10 -1.83 -14.13
C ASP A 41 -1.41 -1.71 -14.28
N ILE A 42 -2.14 -1.33 -13.22
CA ILE A 42 -3.56 -0.96 -13.33
C ILE A 42 -3.74 0.19 -14.33
N TRP A 43 -2.91 1.24 -14.22
CA TRP A 43 -2.99 2.40 -15.12
C TRP A 43 -2.74 2.03 -16.58
N LYS A 44 -1.83 1.09 -16.87
CA LYS A 44 -1.60 0.64 -18.25
C LYS A 44 -2.78 -0.15 -18.82
N LYS A 45 -3.51 -0.88 -17.97
CA LYS A 45 -4.59 -1.80 -18.39
C LYS A 45 -5.95 -1.11 -18.51
N ARG A 46 -6.24 -0.16 -17.62
CA ARG A 46 -7.57 0.48 -17.52
C ARG A 46 -7.63 1.81 -18.25
N ALA A 47 -8.84 2.18 -18.67
CA ALA A 47 -9.10 3.51 -19.18
C ALA A 47 -8.94 4.56 -18.05
N HIS A 48 -8.31 5.70 -18.34
CA HIS A 48 -7.98 6.74 -17.36
C HIS A 48 -9.18 7.64 -17.05
N TYR A 49 -10.29 7.01 -16.68
CA TYR A 49 -11.54 7.66 -16.35
C TYR A 49 -12.02 7.18 -14.99
N SER A 50 -12.72 8.05 -14.27
CA SER A 50 -13.44 7.64 -13.06
C SER A 50 -14.40 6.51 -13.39
N GLU A 51 -14.37 5.47 -12.56
CA GLU A 51 -15.27 4.33 -12.67
C GLU A 51 -16.65 4.60 -12.04
N ILE A 52 -16.86 5.81 -11.49
CA ILE A 52 -18.16 6.29 -10.99
C ILE A 52 -18.82 7.23 -12.00
N THR A 53 -18.14 8.33 -12.36
CA THR A 53 -18.72 9.38 -13.20
C THR A 53 -18.27 9.33 -14.66
N GLY A 54 -17.22 8.57 -14.98
CA GLY A 54 -16.62 8.58 -16.32
C GLY A 54 -15.82 9.85 -16.60
N GLN A 55 -15.46 10.65 -15.60
CA GLN A 55 -14.62 11.83 -15.79
C GLN A 55 -13.16 11.45 -16.08
N TYR A 56 -12.53 12.10 -17.06
CA TYR A 56 -11.13 11.85 -17.40
C TYR A 56 -10.17 12.28 -16.28
N LEU A 57 -9.25 11.40 -15.91
CA LEU A 57 -8.32 11.57 -14.79
C LEU A 57 -7.00 12.23 -15.19
N GLY A 58 -6.75 12.40 -16.49
CA GLY A 58 -5.48 12.92 -17.00
C GLY A 58 -4.57 11.81 -17.51
N LYS A 59 -3.34 12.20 -17.86
CA LYS A 59 -2.35 11.28 -18.46
C LYS A 59 -1.46 10.60 -17.42
N GLU A 60 -1.34 11.18 -16.23
CA GLU A 60 -0.41 10.76 -15.21
C GLU A 60 -1.10 9.91 -14.12
N PRO A 61 -0.48 8.79 -13.69
CA PRO A 61 -1.01 7.93 -12.64
C PRO A 61 -0.76 8.53 -11.25
N LEU A 62 -1.59 9.48 -10.83
CA LEU A 62 -1.53 10.03 -9.47
C LEU A 62 -2.09 9.02 -8.47
N SER A 63 -1.39 8.83 -7.35
CA SER A 63 -1.80 7.86 -6.31
C SER A 63 -3.22 8.10 -5.77
N VAL A 64 -3.68 9.36 -5.79
CA VAL A 64 -5.02 9.75 -5.32
C VAL A 64 -6.16 9.20 -6.19
N PHE A 65 -5.85 8.78 -7.41
CA PHE A 65 -6.84 8.16 -8.28
C PHE A 65 -7.12 6.70 -7.91
N PHE A 66 -6.23 6.04 -7.16
CA PHE A 66 -6.35 4.62 -6.83
C PHE A 66 -6.90 4.45 -5.42
N HIS A 67 -8.22 4.30 -5.32
CA HIS A 67 -8.88 4.09 -4.03
C HIS A 67 -8.99 2.60 -3.70
N HIS A 68 -8.58 2.22 -2.48
CA HIS A 68 -8.84 0.87 -1.97
C HIS A 68 -10.27 0.79 -1.43
N ILE A 69 -11.09 -0.11 -1.98
CA ILE A 69 -12.50 -0.27 -1.58
C ILE A 69 -12.61 -0.92 -0.19
N LEU A 70 -11.80 -1.95 0.05
CA LEU A 70 -11.55 -2.55 1.36
C LEU A 70 -10.23 -2.03 1.92
N PRO A 71 -10.20 -1.54 3.17
CA PRO A 71 -9.00 -0.99 3.77
C PRO A 71 -7.94 -2.07 3.97
N LYS A 72 -6.72 -1.79 3.50
CA LYS A 72 -5.55 -2.69 3.57
C LYS A 72 -5.15 -3.09 5.00
N GLU A 73 -5.50 -2.27 5.99
CA GLU A 73 -5.24 -2.57 7.41
C GLU A 73 -6.08 -3.74 7.91
N LYS A 74 -7.31 -3.88 7.38
CA LYS A 74 -8.23 -4.96 7.75
C LYS A 74 -8.14 -6.16 6.81
N TYR A 75 -7.83 -5.91 5.54
CA TYR A 75 -7.72 -6.93 4.49
C TYR A 75 -6.36 -6.85 3.79
N PRO A 76 -5.25 -7.24 4.46
CA PRO A 76 -3.91 -7.19 3.87
C PRO A 76 -3.76 -8.09 2.63
N GLU A 77 -4.53 -9.16 2.54
CA GLU A 77 -4.61 -10.07 1.40
C GLU A 77 -5.23 -9.42 0.15
N ALA A 78 -6.09 -8.41 0.33
CA ALA A 78 -6.73 -7.66 -0.75
C ALA A 78 -5.91 -6.44 -1.21
N CYS A 79 -4.73 -6.22 -0.62
CA CYS A 79 -3.92 -5.01 -0.82
C CYS A 79 -3.38 -4.89 -2.26
N LEU A 80 -3.05 -6.01 -2.91
CA LEU A 80 -2.59 -6.09 -4.30
C LEU A 80 -3.64 -6.75 -5.22
N ASP A 81 -4.92 -6.69 -4.83
CA ASP A 81 -6.02 -7.17 -5.66
C ASP A 81 -6.53 -6.02 -6.53
N GLU A 82 -6.43 -6.19 -7.85
CA GLU A 82 -6.93 -5.19 -8.80
C GLU A 82 -8.43 -4.90 -8.58
N GLU A 83 -9.23 -5.90 -8.21
CA GLU A 83 -10.67 -5.73 -7.96
C GLU A 83 -10.96 -4.87 -6.71
N ASN A 84 -9.99 -4.79 -5.80
CA ASN A 84 -10.05 -3.93 -4.62
C ASN A 84 -9.68 -2.47 -4.93
N ILE A 85 -9.28 -2.15 -6.16
CA ILE A 85 -8.96 -0.79 -6.59
C ILE A 85 -10.06 -0.26 -7.51
N ILE A 86 -10.56 0.94 -7.20
CA ILE A 86 -11.44 1.71 -8.07
C ILE A 86 -10.76 3.03 -8.46
N LEU A 87 -10.80 3.38 -9.74
CA LEU A 87 -10.28 4.66 -10.22
C LEU A 87 -11.29 5.78 -9.96
N LEU A 88 -10.88 6.79 -9.20
CA LEU A 88 -11.71 7.93 -8.78
C LEU A 88 -11.06 9.27 -9.11
N THR A 89 -11.87 10.30 -9.25
CA THR A 89 -11.38 11.68 -9.14
C THR A 89 -10.98 11.99 -7.70
N LEU A 90 -10.21 13.07 -7.50
CA LEU A 90 -9.86 13.56 -6.16
C LEU A 90 -11.11 13.82 -5.30
N GLU A 91 -12.14 14.42 -5.88
CA GLU A 91 -13.38 14.75 -5.17
C GLU A 91 -14.15 13.48 -4.77
N GLU A 92 -14.29 12.53 -5.70
CA GLU A 92 -14.94 11.25 -5.43
C GLU A 92 -14.20 10.46 -4.35
N HIS A 93 -12.87 10.48 -4.36
CA HIS A 93 -12.05 9.85 -3.33
C HIS A 93 -12.38 10.42 -1.94
N SER A 94 -12.33 11.75 -1.79
CA SER A 94 -12.68 12.42 -0.52
C SER A 94 -14.14 12.17 -0.10
N ASN A 95 -15.04 12.08 -1.08
CA ASN A 95 -16.43 11.77 -0.86
C ASN A 95 -16.64 10.34 -0.34
N VAL A 96 -15.93 9.34 -0.86
CA VAL A 96 -15.97 7.95 -0.36
C VAL A 96 -15.32 7.83 1.02
N GLU A 97 -14.24 8.56 1.28
CA GLU A 97 -13.59 8.56 2.61
C GLU A 97 -14.48 9.18 3.69
N SER A 98 -15.26 10.21 3.33
CA SER A 98 -16.20 10.85 4.26
C SER A 98 -17.50 10.05 4.45
N ASP A 99 -18.04 9.48 3.36
CA ASP A 99 -19.19 8.58 3.39
C ASP A 99 -18.95 7.37 2.49
N MET A 100 -18.59 6.26 3.13
CA MET A 100 -18.28 5.01 2.43
C MET A 100 -19.48 4.45 1.63
N TYR A 101 -20.72 4.85 1.93
CA TYR A 101 -21.92 4.35 1.27
C TYR A 101 -22.45 5.27 0.18
N ARG A 102 -21.76 6.39 -0.09
CA ARG A 102 -22.23 7.43 -1.00
C ARG A 102 -22.51 6.96 -2.42
N TYR A 103 -21.69 6.05 -2.96
CA TYR A 103 -21.79 5.62 -4.35
C TYR A 103 -22.16 4.14 -4.45
N GLU A 104 -23.21 3.84 -5.22
CA GLU A 104 -23.73 2.49 -5.40
C GLU A 104 -22.69 1.54 -6.00
N GLU A 105 -21.88 2.00 -6.96
CA GLU A 105 -20.84 1.18 -7.60
C GLU A 105 -19.77 0.72 -6.60
N VAL A 106 -19.34 1.62 -5.71
CA VAL A 106 -18.39 1.28 -4.63
C VAL A 106 -19.01 0.26 -3.68
N ASN A 107 -20.30 0.42 -3.34
CA ASN A 107 -21.03 -0.49 -2.46
C ASN A 107 -21.16 -1.90 -3.08
N LYS A 108 -21.49 -1.98 -4.37
CA LYS A 108 -21.58 -3.26 -5.10
C LYS A 108 -20.26 -4.01 -5.06
N ARG A 109 -19.16 -3.34 -5.41
CA ARG A 109 -17.82 -3.93 -5.38
C ARG A 109 -17.39 -4.30 -3.96
N ARG A 110 -17.69 -3.46 -2.97
CA ARG A 110 -17.43 -3.78 -1.56
C ARG A 110 -18.11 -5.08 -1.15
N ASN A 111 -19.40 -5.24 -1.43
CA ASN A 111 -20.13 -6.46 -1.08
C ASN A 111 -19.57 -7.70 -1.79
N TYR A 112 -19.17 -7.56 -3.05
CA TYR A 112 -18.48 -8.61 -3.79
C TYR A 112 -17.16 -9.00 -3.13
N LEU A 113 -16.31 -8.02 -2.79
CA LEU A 113 -15.01 -8.25 -2.15
C LEU A 113 -15.18 -8.84 -0.74
N LEU A 114 -16.14 -8.37 0.05
CA LEU A 114 -16.47 -8.97 1.35
C LEU A 114 -16.83 -10.45 1.17
N THR A 115 -17.68 -10.78 0.19
CA THR A 115 -18.01 -12.19 -0.10
C THR A 115 -16.80 -13.02 -0.52
N LYS A 116 -15.85 -12.41 -1.27
CA LYS A 116 -14.61 -13.05 -1.74
C LYS A 116 -13.66 -13.37 -0.58
N TYR A 117 -13.48 -12.44 0.37
CA TYR A 117 -12.49 -12.53 1.44
C TYR A 117 -13.04 -13.05 2.79
N GLU A 118 -14.35 -12.92 3.07
CA GLU A 118 -14.98 -13.51 4.27
C GLU A 118 -15.24 -15.03 4.14
N ARG A 119 -15.07 -15.59 2.94
CA ARG A 119 -15.18 -17.05 2.68
C ARG A 119 -13.84 -17.80 2.78
N THR A 120 -12.78 -17.14 3.24
CA THR A 120 -11.44 -17.70 3.47
C THR A 120 -11.10 -17.65 4.95
#